data_AF-A0A6A6H3K1-F1
#
_entry.id   AF-A0A6A6H3K1-F1
#
_cell.length_a   1.000
_cell.length_b   1.000
_cell.length_c   1.000
_cell.angle_alpha   90.00
_cell.angle_beta   90.00
_cell.angle_gamma   90.00
#
_symmetry.space_group_name_H-M   'P 1'
#
loop_
_entity.id
_entity.type
_entity.pdbx_description
1 polymer ?
#
loop_
_entity_poly.entity_id
_entity_poly.type
_entity_poly.pdbx_seq_one_letter_code
_entity_poly.pdbx_strand_id
1 'polypeptide(L)'
;MNYLNDKETSQCAHPCSCAADCLLQNITGTMQSNFASAQVLLGLKTAILVYIGPTIAEVAALSTYKPLLAFLLGLGSPAVNFARLFRCIDFREPFVRPLSTSSRVWCTHLARQKIIVRTVVQIFSYVGALLAIANNAYNSVYTDFRTISGWRCSIRLMPLLWSVLAVGVHILGMLAVRVRLLDGYRPSIRCAIQSNFYLRAAAAGENTAPSEALLWVASLCSIGHMVFGILVLSSLVFISASEAFQVFAMYAASAGLCRHGPSSE
;
A
#
# COMPACT_ATOMS: atom_id res chain seq x y z
N MET A 1 41.71 -19.55 -30.29
CA MET A 1 42.39 -19.26 -29.00
C MET A 1 43.17 -17.97 -29.18
N ASN A 2 42.65 -16.83 -28.74
CA ASN A 2 43.37 -15.55 -28.56
C ASN A 2 42.39 -14.47 -28.09
N TYR A 3 42.00 -14.50 -26.82
CA TYR A 3 41.33 -13.38 -26.13
C TYR A 3 41.67 -13.41 -24.63
N LEU A 4 42.96 -13.53 -24.32
CA LEU A 4 43.49 -13.39 -22.96
C LEU A 4 44.62 -12.37 -22.98
N ASN A 5 44.30 -11.12 -23.31
CA ASN A 5 45.30 -10.05 -23.22
C ASN A 5 44.73 -8.64 -23.09
N ASP A 6 43.73 -8.45 -22.22
CA ASP A 6 43.50 -7.13 -21.62
C ASP A 6 43.79 -7.20 -20.13
N LYS A 7 45.05 -6.85 -19.81
CA LYS A 7 45.42 -6.32 -18.51
C LYS A 7 44.71 -4.98 -18.33
N GLU A 8 43.51 -5.03 -17.80
CA GLU A 8 43.03 -4.00 -16.90
C GLU A 8 42.20 -4.71 -15.84
N THR A 9 42.86 -5.07 -14.74
CA THR A 9 42.20 -5.14 -13.43
C THR A 9 41.63 -3.74 -13.14
N SER A 10 40.53 -3.39 -13.81
CA SER A 10 39.66 -2.34 -13.35
C SER A 10 39.13 -2.84 -12.03
N GLN A 11 39.69 -2.26 -10.97
CA GLN A 11 39.26 -2.49 -9.61
C GLN A 11 37.81 -2.00 -9.58
N CYS A 12 36.87 -2.94 -9.72
CA CYS A 12 35.45 -2.64 -9.72
C CYS A 12 35.09 -1.95 -8.41
N ALA A 13 34.95 -0.61 -8.46
CA ALA A 13 34.63 0.20 -7.29
C ALA A 13 33.32 -0.27 -6.62
N HIS A 14 32.43 -0.89 -7.41
CA HIS A 14 31.22 -1.55 -6.93
C HIS A 14 31.10 -2.96 -7.53
N PRO A 15 31.36 -4.04 -6.77
CA PRO A 15 31.36 -5.41 -7.29
C PRO A 15 30.00 -5.85 -7.84
N CYS A 16 28.92 -5.29 -7.29
CA CYS A 16 27.56 -5.56 -7.73
C CYS A 16 27.30 -5.03 -9.15
N SER A 17 27.70 -3.79 -9.45
CA SER A 17 27.51 -3.18 -10.78
C SER A 17 28.31 -3.94 -11.84
N CYS A 18 29.55 -4.31 -11.54
CA CYS A 18 30.36 -5.09 -12.47
C CYS A 18 29.80 -6.48 -12.78
N ALA A 19 29.24 -7.16 -11.77
CA ALA A 19 28.56 -8.44 -11.99
C ALA A 19 27.32 -8.25 -12.89
N ALA A 20 26.55 -7.18 -12.69
CA ALA A 20 25.42 -6.85 -13.54
C ALA A 20 25.85 -6.55 -14.99
N ASP A 21 26.92 -5.77 -15.19
CA ASP A 21 27.45 -5.47 -16.53
C ASP A 21 27.93 -6.72 -17.26
N CYS A 22 28.65 -7.61 -16.56
CA CYS A 22 29.09 -8.89 -17.11
C CYS A 22 27.91 -9.76 -17.57
N LEU A 23 26.83 -9.81 -16.77
CA LEU A 23 25.61 -10.53 -17.16
C LEU A 23 24.94 -9.87 -18.37
N LEU A 24 24.80 -8.54 -18.37
CA LEU A 24 24.18 -7.80 -19.47
C LEU A 24 24.93 -7.96 -20.81
N GLN A 25 26.25 -8.11 -20.77
CA GLN A 25 27.06 -8.38 -21.97
C GLN A 25 26.89 -9.80 -22.54
N ASN A 26 26.42 -10.75 -21.73
CA ASN A 26 26.33 -12.18 -22.11
C ASN A 26 24.89 -12.68 -22.33
N ILE A 27 23.86 -11.86 -22.09
CA ILE A 27 22.47 -12.23 -22.39
C ILE A 27 22.12 -11.98 -23.87
N THR A 28 21.10 -12.68 -24.36
CA THR A 28 20.60 -12.46 -25.74
C THR A 28 19.79 -11.17 -25.85
N GLY A 29 19.73 -10.58 -27.04
CA GLY A 29 18.91 -9.38 -27.29
C GLY A 29 17.42 -9.60 -26.99
N THR A 30 16.91 -10.82 -27.18
CA THR A 30 15.54 -11.19 -26.80
C THR A 30 15.32 -11.12 -25.29
N MET A 31 16.27 -11.60 -24.49
CA MET A 31 16.19 -11.50 -23.01
C MET A 31 16.26 -10.05 -22.55
N GLN A 32 17.14 -9.24 -23.15
CA GLN A 32 17.25 -7.82 -22.85
C GLN A 32 15.93 -7.07 -23.11
N SER A 33 15.28 -7.33 -24.25
CA SER A 33 13.96 -6.78 -24.59
C SER A 33 12.86 -7.22 -23.61
N ASN A 34 12.90 -8.48 -23.17
CA ASN A 34 11.96 -9.02 -22.18
C ASN A 34 12.12 -8.33 -20.82
N PHE A 35 13.35 -8.09 -20.35
CA PHE A 35 13.61 -7.37 -19.10
C PHE A 35 13.18 -5.90 -19.18
N ALA A 36 13.43 -5.23 -20.32
CA ALA A 36 12.95 -3.86 -20.53
C ALA A 36 11.42 -3.77 -20.46
N SER A 37 10.70 -4.76 -21.02
CA SER A 37 9.24 -4.84 -20.95
C SER A 37 8.75 -5.05 -19.51
N ALA A 38 9.45 -5.86 -18.72
CA ALA A 38 9.16 -6.08 -17.31
C ALA A 38 9.29 -4.79 -16.48
N GLN A 39 10.30 -3.96 -16.75
CA GLN A 39 10.50 -2.66 -16.07
C GLN A 39 9.34 -1.70 -16.29
N VAL A 40 8.79 -1.64 -17.51
CA VAL A 40 7.61 -0.82 -17.82
C VAL A 40 6.42 -1.29 -16.99
N LEU A 41 6.17 -2.61 -16.95
CA LEU A 41 5.08 -3.19 -16.18
C LEU A 41 5.23 -2.92 -14.67
N LEU A 42 6.45 -3.07 -14.14
CA LEU A 42 6.77 -2.83 -12.72
C LEU A 42 6.68 -1.35 -12.34
N GLY A 43 7.01 -0.44 -13.25
CA GLY A 43 6.78 0.99 -13.08
C GLY A 43 5.28 1.34 -13.10
N LEU A 44 4.53 0.81 -14.06
CA LEU A 44 3.08 1.03 -14.17
C LEU A 44 2.31 0.40 -13.00
N LYS A 45 2.80 -0.71 -12.44
CA LYS A 45 2.23 -1.41 -11.29
C LYS A 45 1.92 -0.47 -10.14
N THR A 46 2.81 0.47 -9.81
CA THR A 46 2.57 1.38 -8.68
C THR A 46 1.39 2.30 -8.94
N ALA A 47 1.27 2.84 -10.15
CA ALA A 47 0.14 3.66 -10.56
C ALA A 47 -1.17 2.86 -10.54
N ILE A 48 -1.16 1.59 -11.00
CA ILE A 48 -2.35 0.72 -10.94
C ILE A 48 -2.74 0.41 -9.50
N LEU A 49 -1.77 0.06 -8.65
CA LEU A 49 -2.02 -0.31 -7.25
C LEU A 49 -2.61 0.85 -6.43
N VAL A 50 -2.32 2.10 -6.78
CA VAL A 50 -2.99 3.27 -6.17
C VAL A 50 -4.50 3.19 -6.36
N TYR A 51 -5.01 2.68 -7.48
CA TYR A 51 -6.45 2.53 -7.69
C TYR A 51 -7.05 1.34 -6.94
N ILE A 52 -6.25 0.31 -6.64
CA ILE A 52 -6.70 -0.92 -6.00
C ILE A 52 -6.63 -0.81 -4.47
N GLY A 53 -5.60 -0.15 -3.94
CA GLY A 53 -5.34 -0.05 -2.51
C GLY A 53 -6.41 0.74 -1.74
N PRO A 54 -6.41 0.64 -0.40
CA PRO A 54 -7.29 1.38 0.46
C PRO A 54 -6.93 2.87 0.46
N THR A 55 -7.94 3.71 0.61
CA THR A 55 -7.77 5.15 0.77
C THR A 55 -7.32 5.49 2.19
N ILE A 56 -6.68 6.66 2.33
CA ILE A 56 -6.32 7.22 3.65
C ILE A 56 -7.56 7.33 4.54
N ALA A 57 -8.69 7.78 3.98
CA ALA A 57 -9.94 7.98 4.70
C ALA A 57 -10.57 6.67 5.20
N GLU A 58 -10.55 5.59 4.39
CA GLU A 58 -11.09 4.28 4.79
C GLU A 58 -10.34 3.70 5.99
N VAL A 59 -9.00 3.70 5.93
CA VAL A 59 -8.16 3.18 7.02
C VAL A 59 -8.25 4.09 8.25
N ALA A 60 -8.26 5.41 8.06
CA ALA A 60 -8.41 6.37 9.15
C ALA A 60 -9.76 6.24 9.88
N ALA A 61 -10.86 6.07 9.14
CA ALA A 61 -12.18 5.84 9.73
C ALA A 61 -12.23 4.51 10.50
N LEU A 62 -11.70 3.42 9.93
CA LEU A 62 -11.59 2.13 10.60
C LEU A 62 -10.80 2.22 11.92
N SER A 63 -9.75 3.06 11.96
CA SER A 63 -8.90 3.21 13.13
C SER A 63 -9.61 3.73 14.37
N THR A 64 -10.77 4.38 14.21
CA THR A 64 -11.54 4.93 15.33
C THR A 64 -12.12 3.83 16.23
N TYR A 65 -12.52 2.69 15.65
CA TYR A 65 -13.13 1.58 16.37
C TYR A 65 -12.30 0.28 16.35
N LYS A 66 -11.43 0.07 15.37
CA LYS A 66 -10.51 -1.08 15.28
C LYS A 66 -9.09 -0.63 14.89
N PRO A 67 -8.35 0.05 15.78
CA PRO A 67 -7.04 0.62 15.47
C PRO A 67 -6.00 -0.43 15.07
N LEU A 68 -5.97 -1.58 15.74
CA LEU A 68 -5.04 -2.65 15.41
C LEU A 68 -5.29 -3.21 14.00
N LEU A 69 -6.55 -3.47 13.64
CA LEU A 69 -6.90 -3.95 12.31
C LEU A 69 -6.55 -2.90 11.24
N ALA A 70 -6.84 -1.61 11.49
CA ALA A 70 -6.49 -0.53 10.58
C ALA A 70 -4.97 -0.48 10.32
N PHE A 71 -4.18 -0.61 11.38
CA PHE A 71 -2.72 -0.68 11.26
C PHE A 71 -2.25 -1.88 10.45
N LEU A 72 -2.80 -3.09 10.72
CA LEU A 72 -2.45 -4.30 9.97
C LEU A 72 -2.84 -4.21 8.49
N LEU A 73 -3.99 -3.62 8.16
CA LEU A 73 -4.40 -3.40 6.77
C LEU A 73 -3.51 -2.37 6.08
N GLY A 74 -3.09 -1.31 6.78
CA GLY A 74 -2.10 -0.37 6.26
C GLY A 74 -0.74 -1.02 5.99
N LEU A 75 -0.32 -1.98 6.83
CA LEU A 75 0.92 -2.74 6.65
C LEU A 75 0.83 -3.79 5.55
N GLY A 76 -0.35 -4.38 5.38
CA GLY A 76 -0.62 -5.33 4.30
C GLY A 76 -0.77 -4.66 2.93
N SER A 77 -1.10 -3.37 2.89
CA SER A 77 -1.30 -2.65 1.64
C SER A 77 0.00 -2.06 1.10
N PRO A 78 0.45 -2.47 -0.09
CA PRO A 78 1.67 -1.95 -0.71
C PRO A 78 1.51 -0.57 -1.34
N ALA A 79 0.28 -0.06 -1.45
CA ALA A 79 -0.04 1.21 -2.08
C ALA A 79 -1.17 1.92 -1.35
N VAL A 80 -1.18 3.25 -1.48
CA VAL A 80 -2.20 4.11 -0.88
C VAL A 80 -3.00 4.75 -1.99
N ASN A 81 -4.32 4.65 -1.91
CA ASN A 81 -5.20 5.32 -2.87
C ASN A 81 -5.33 6.81 -2.53
N PHE A 82 -4.76 7.64 -3.41
CA PHE A 82 -4.80 9.09 -3.31
C PHE A 82 -5.57 9.74 -4.46
N ALA A 83 -6.35 8.99 -5.26
CA ALA A 83 -7.02 9.47 -6.48
C ALA A 83 -7.99 10.67 -6.30
N ARG A 84 -8.14 11.22 -5.09
CA ARG A 84 -8.95 12.39 -4.75
C ARG A 84 -8.15 13.67 -4.46
N LEU A 85 -6.85 13.74 -4.77
CA LEU A 85 -5.97 14.90 -4.52
C LEU A 85 -6.51 16.28 -4.98
N PHE A 86 -7.36 16.33 -6.03
CA PHE A 86 -7.83 17.59 -6.62
C PHE A 86 -9.26 18.00 -6.21
N ARG A 87 -9.99 17.17 -5.46
CA ARG A 87 -11.08 17.69 -4.65
C ARG A 87 -10.44 18.08 -3.33
N CYS A 88 -10.61 19.34 -2.93
CA CYS A 88 -10.41 19.75 -1.53
C CYS A 88 -10.84 18.57 -0.66
N ILE A 89 -9.93 18.05 0.19
CA ILE A 89 -10.14 16.80 0.95
C ILE A 89 -11.31 17.05 1.91
N ASP A 90 -12.51 16.95 1.37
CA ASP A 90 -13.72 17.06 2.14
C ASP A 90 -13.90 15.70 2.78
N PHE A 91 -13.48 15.63 4.04
CA PHE A 91 -13.75 14.51 4.91
C PHE A 91 -15.25 14.24 5.03
N ARG A 92 -16.16 15.05 4.47
CA ARG A 92 -17.56 14.65 4.34
C ARG A 92 -17.86 13.73 3.17
N GLU A 93 -17.12 13.72 2.06
CA GLU A 93 -17.56 12.98 0.87
C GLU A 93 -17.72 11.45 1.05
N PRO A 94 -16.82 10.73 1.76
CA PRO A 94 -17.06 9.32 2.10
C PRO A 94 -18.23 9.10 3.06
N PHE A 95 -18.66 10.12 3.79
CA PHE A 95 -19.63 10.06 4.89
C PHE A 95 -21.01 10.64 4.52
N VAL A 96 -21.06 11.48 3.48
CA VAL A 96 -22.25 12.11 2.90
C VAL A 96 -22.77 11.29 1.74
N ARG A 97 -21.94 10.48 1.08
CA ARG A 97 -22.45 9.50 0.12
C ARG A 97 -23.33 8.50 0.88
N PRO A 98 -24.63 8.43 0.56
CA PRO A 98 -25.47 7.38 1.11
C PRO A 98 -24.79 6.04 0.81
N LEU A 99 -24.50 5.22 1.83
CA LEU A 99 -24.17 3.80 1.64
C LEU A 99 -25.12 3.26 0.57
N SER A 100 -24.56 2.64 -0.46
CA SER A 100 -25.34 1.94 -1.49
C SER A 100 -26.45 1.16 -0.80
N THR A 101 -27.65 1.16 -1.37
CA THR A 101 -28.82 0.47 -0.79
C THR A 101 -28.47 -0.98 -0.40
N SER A 102 -27.62 -1.63 -1.20
CA SER A 102 -27.06 -2.96 -0.94
C SER A 102 -26.18 -3.00 0.33
N SER A 103 -25.20 -2.11 0.47
CA SER A 103 -24.33 -2.03 1.65
C SER A 103 -25.11 -1.69 2.92
N ARG A 104 -26.16 -0.87 2.83
CA ARG A 104 -27.00 -0.51 3.97
C ARG A 104 -27.88 -1.67 4.47
N VAL A 105 -28.42 -2.45 3.53
CA VAL A 105 -29.14 -3.69 3.82
C VAL A 105 -28.20 -4.72 4.43
N TRP A 106 -26.97 -4.84 3.94
CA TRP A 106 -25.97 -5.75 4.49
C TRP A 106 -25.52 -5.36 5.90
N CYS A 107 -25.19 -4.08 6.15
CA CYS A 107 -24.84 -3.60 7.49
C CYS A 107 -25.96 -3.86 8.52
N THR A 108 -27.22 -3.61 8.14
CA THR A 108 -28.37 -3.83 9.03
C THR A 108 -28.65 -5.31 9.23
N HIS A 109 -28.43 -6.14 8.20
CA HIS A 109 -28.51 -7.59 8.30
C HIS A 109 -27.42 -8.14 9.22
N LEU A 110 -26.15 -7.74 9.03
CA LEU A 110 -25.00 -8.17 9.83
C LEU A 110 -25.09 -7.70 11.29
N ALA A 111 -25.61 -6.49 11.53
CA ALA A 111 -25.88 -5.98 12.88
C ALA A 111 -26.98 -6.76 13.61
N ARG A 112 -27.88 -7.42 12.88
CA ARG A 112 -28.91 -8.32 13.42
C ARG A 112 -28.45 -9.78 13.52
N GLN A 113 -27.26 -10.11 13.03
CA GLN A 113 -26.72 -11.47 13.12
C GLN A 113 -26.30 -11.83 14.55
N LYS A 114 -26.30 -13.13 14.82
CA LYS A 114 -25.81 -13.69 16.09
C LYS A 114 -24.35 -13.29 16.31
N ILE A 115 -23.98 -13.12 17.58
CA ILE A 115 -22.60 -12.78 18.02
C ILE A 115 -21.55 -13.68 17.34
N ILE A 116 -21.86 -14.96 17.16
CA ILE A 116 -20.99 -15.94 16.49
C ILE A 116 -20.58 -15.48 15.09
N VAL A 117 -21.54 -15.05 14.25
CA VAL A 117 -21.28 -14.61 12.87
C VAL A 117 -20.38 -13.37 12.88
N ARG A 118 -20.63 -12.41 13.77
CA ARG A 118 -19.83 -11.20 13.90
C ARG A 118 -18.39 -11.53 14.32
N THR A 119 -18.21 -12.45 15.26
CA THR A 119 -16.88 -12.91 15.70
C THR A 119 -16.14 -13.60 14.57
N VAL A 120 -16.82 -14.46 13.81
CA VAL A 120 -16.23 -15.17 12.67
C VAL A 120 -15.74 -14.19 11.59
N VAL A 121 -16.56 -13.21 11.19
CA VAL A 121 -16.16 -12.16 10.23
C VAL A 121 -14.95 -11.36 10.73
N GLN A 122 -14.91 -11.05 12.03
CA GLN A 122 -13.78 -10.36 12.62
C GLN A 122 -12.50 -11.20 12.59
N ILE A 123 -12.56 -12.49 12.92
CA ILE A 123 -11.41 -13.41 12.82
C ILE A 123 -10.90 -13.45 11.38
N PHE A 124 -11.80 -13.61 10.40
CA PHE A 124 -11.44 -13.58 8.98
C PHE A 124 -10.78 -12.26 8.57
N SER A 125 -11.19 -11.12 9.14
CA SER A 125 -10.56 -9.82 8.87
C SER A 125 -9.10 -9.79 9.30
N TYR A 126 -8.80 -10.28 10.50
CA TYR A 126 -7.43 -10.32 11.03
C TYR A 126 -6.57 -11.33 10.26
N VAL A 127 -7.11 -12.50 9.96
CA VAL A 127 -6.42 -13.51 9.14
C VAL A 127 -6.13 -12.93 7.75
N GLY A 128 -7.10 -12.29 7.10
CA GLY A 128 -6.91 -11.65 5.79
C GLY A 128 -5.84 -10.56 5.82
N ALA A 129 -5.81 -9.73 6.86
CA ALA A 129 -4.75 -8.71 7.02
C ALA A 129 -3.36 -9.33 7.20
N LEU A 130 -3.23 -10.39 8.01
CA LEU A 130 -1.97 -11.11 8.20
C LEU A 130 -1.50 -11.80 6.92
N LEU A 131 -2.42 -12.40 6.16
CA LEU A 131 -2.12 -12.98 4.85
C LEU A 131 -1.65 -11.92 3.86
N ALA A 132 -2.31 -10.75 3.83
CA ALA A 132 -1.89 -9.64 2.98
C ALA A 132 -0.49 -9.14 3.34
N ILE A 133 -0.16 -9.01 4.64
CA ILE A 133 1.19 -8.67 5.11
C ILE A 133 2.21 -9.73 4.70
N ALA A 134 1.92 -11.01 4.95
CA ALA A 134 2.83 -12.10 4.64
C ALA A 134 3.10 -12.18 3.13
N ASN A 135 2.05 -12.08 2.31
CA ASN A 135 2.18 -12.06 0.86
C ASN A 135 2.97 -10.83 0.38
N ASN A 136 2.67 -9.65 0.91
CA ASN A 136 3.38 -8.41 0.57
C ASN A 136 4.89 -8.50 0.90
N ALA A 137 5.22 -8.98 2.10
CA ALA A 137 6.60 -9.18 2.54
C ALA A 137 7.31 -10.27 1.71
N TYR A 138 6.66 -11.41 1.49
CA TYR A 138 7.18 -12.50 0.70
C TYR A 138 7.51 -12.04 -0.73
N ASN A 139 6.59 -11.36 -1.41
CA ASN A 139 6.83 -10.88 -2.77
C ASN A 139 7.93 -9.81 -2.81
N SER A 140 8.00 -8.94 -1.81
CA SER A 140 9.07 -7.94 -1.70
C SER A 140 10.44 -8.60 -1.62
N VAL A 141 10.57 -9.60 -0.74
CA VAL A 141 11.81 -10.36 -0.53
C VAL A 141 12.13 -11.20 -1.76
N TYR A 142 11.16 -11.96 -2.28
CA TYR A 142 11.31 -12.81 -3.45
C TYR A 142 11.79 -12.05 -4.68
N THR A 143 11.19 -10.89 -4.97
CA THR A 143 11.61 -10.05 -6.09
C THR A 143 13.02 -9.52 -5.88
N ASP A 144 13.33 -9.01 -4.69
CA ASP A 144 14.64 -8.41 -4.41
C ASP A 144 15.80 -9.42 -4.47
N PHE A 145 15.59 -10.67 -4.05
CA PHE A 145 16.62 -11.72 -4.15
C PHE A 145 16.84 -12.26 -5.56
N ARG A 146 15.94 -11.98 -6.51
CA ARG A 146 16.04 -12.43 -7.91
C ARG A 146 16.36 -11.31 -8.90
N THR A 147 16.39 -10.07 -8.41
CA THR A 147 16.61 -8.90 -9.24
C THR A 147 17.72 -8.05 -8.68
N ILE A 148 18.20 -7.10 -9.49
CA ILE A 148 19.16 -6.11 -9.06
C ILE A 148 18.55 -4.73 -9.31
N SER A 149 18.80 -3.77 -8.43
CA SER A 149 18.41 -2.38 -8.65
C SER A 149 19.46 -1.64 -9.47
N GLY A 150 19.05 -1.04 -10.60
CA GLY A 150 19.94 -0.34 -11.53
C GLY A 150 20.58 0.94 -10.99
N TRP A 151 20.06 1.54 -9.91
CA TRP A 151 20.58 2.78 -9.31
C TRP A 151 21.25 2.57 -7.96
N ARG A 152 20.89 1.50 -7.22
CA ARG A 152 21.46 1.16 -5.91
C ARG A 152 21.64 -0.35 -5.76
N CYS A 153 22.60 -0.89 -6.51
CA CYS A 153 22.91 -2.32 -6.54
C CYS A 153 23.25 -2.93 -5.15
N SER A 154 23.87 -2.15 -4.26
CA SER A 154 24.30 -2.61 -2.93
C SER A 154 23.18 -2.67 -1.88
N ILE A 155 22.03 -2.06 -2.15
CA ILE A 155 20.94 -1.98 -1.19
C ILE A 155 19.90 -3.05 -1.54
N ARG A 156 19.65 -3.93 -0.57
CA ARG A 156 18.61 -4.95 -0.64
C ARG A 156 17.33 -4.47 0.04
N LEU A 157 16.22 -5.13 -0.28
CA LEU A 157 14.88 -4.96 0.25
C LEU A 157 14.25 -3.61 -0.09
N MET A 158 14.62 -3.00 -1.23
CA MET A 158 14.02 -1.75 -1.68
C MET A 158 12.50 -1.87 -1.94
N PRO A 159 12.00 -2.96 -2.56
CA PRO A 159 10.55 -3.17 -2.69
C PRO A 159 9.84 -3.28 -1.33
N LEU A 160 10.49 -3.90 -0.34
CA LEU A 160 9.93 -4.03 1.01
C LEU A 160 9.86 -2.67 1.70
N LEU A 161 10.93 -1.88 1.59
CA LEU A 161 10.96 -0.52 2.12
C LEU A 161 9.85 0.33 1.51
N TRP A 162 9.72 0.33 0.18
CA TRP A 162 8.61 1.01 -0.50
C TRP A 162 7.26 0.58 0.06
N SER A 163 7.05 -0.73 0.19
CA SER A 163 5.79 -1.28 0.67
C SER A 163 5.45 -0.85 2.10
N VAL A 164 6.43 -0.92 3.02
CA VAL A 164 6.25 -0.54 4.43
C VAL A 164 6.01 0.97 4.61
N LEU A 165 6.55 1.82 3.72
CA LEU A 165 6.33 3.27 3.76
C LEU A 165 4.83 3.66 3.61
N ALA A 166 4.00 2.80 3.02
CA ALA A 166 2.55 3.01 2.93
C ALA A 166 1.89 3.13 4.32
N VAL A 167 2.43 2.41 5.32
CA VAL A 167 1.95 2.47 6.72
C VAL A 167 2.06 3.88 7.28
N GLY A 168 3.17 4.57 7.00
CA GLY A 168 3.39 5.93 7.48
C GLY A 168 2.30 6.89 7.00
N VAL A 169 1.91 6.77 5.73
CA VAL A 169 0.82 7.56 5.13
C VAL A 169 -0.51 7.27 5.83
N HIS A 170 -0.83 6.01 6.08
CA HIS A 170 -2.04 5.63 6.81
C HIS A 170 -2.02 6.10 8.27
N ILE A 171 -0.88 6.04 8.97
CA ILE A 171 -0.72 6.56 10.33
C ILE A 171 -1.04 8.05 10.39
N LEU A 172 -0.54 8.85 9.44
CA LEU A 172 -0.85 10.29 9.39
C LEU A 172 -2.36 10.53 9.25
N GLY A 173 -3.05 9.74 8.41
CA GLY A 173 -4.51 9.79 8.31
C GLY A 173 -5.24 9.39 9.60
N MET A 174 -4.76 8.33 10.27
CA MET A 174 -5.30 7.90 11.56
C MET A 174 -5.13 8.99 12.63
N LEU A 175 -3.96 9.63 12.69
CA LEU A 175 -3.67 10.73 13.60
C LEU A 175 -4.56 11.94 13.33
N ALA A 176 -4.77 12.30 12.06
CA ALA A 176 -5.64 13.42 11.69
C ALA A 176 -7.07 13.24 12.22
N VAL A 177 -7.64 12.04 12.09
CA VAL A 177 -8.98 11.73 12.63
C VAL A 177 -8.98 11.73 14.15
N ARG A 178 -7.92 11.22 14.81
CA ARG A 178 -7.80 11.23 16.26
C ARG A 178 -7.76 12.65 16.83
N VAL A 179 -7.00 13.57 16.20
CA VAL A 179 -6.96 14.99 16.58
C VAL A 179 -8.34 15.63 16.46
N ARG A 180 -9.07 15.40 15.35
CA ARG A 180 -10.44 15.90 15.16
C ARG A 180 -11.41 15.44 16.25
N LEU A 181 -11.27 14.19 16.70
CA LEU A 181 -12.12 13.63 17.75
C LEU A 181 -11.77 14.20 19.14
N LEU A 182 -10.53 14.61 19.38
CA LEU A 182 -10.11 15.21 20.65
C LEU A 182 -10.63 16.64 20.81
N ASP A 183 -10.71 17.42 19.72
CA ASP A 183 -11.07 18.84 19.75
C ASP A 183 -12.58 19.12 19.86
N GLY A 184 -13.45 18.18 19.47
CA GLY A 184 -14.87 18.48 19.20
C GLY A 184 -15.94 17.86 20.11
N TYR A 185 -15.77 16.62 20.61
CA TYR A 185 -16.88 15.93 21.30
C TYR A 185 -16.45 14.63 21.98
N ARG A 186 -16.68 14.48 23.30
CA ARG A 186 -16.46 13.22 24.03
C ARG A 186 -17.72 12.35 23.97
N PRO A 187 -17.76 11.24 23.21
CA PRO A 187 -18.95 10.40 23.19
C PRO A 187 -19.08 9.56 24.46
N SER A 188 -20.33 9.31 24.86
CA SER A 188 -20.66 8.29 25.87
C SER A 188 -20.17 6.89 25.42
N ILE A 189 -19.58 6.13 26.35
CA ILE A 189 -18.99 4.79 26.14
C ILE A 189 -19.93 3.82 25.41
N ARG A 190 -21.25 3.95 25.61
CA ARG A 190 -22.25 3.09 24.96
C ARG A 190 -22.49 3.42 23.48
N CYS A 191 -22.30 4.69 23.08
CA CYS A 191 -22.49 5.16 21.71
C CYS A 191 -21.20 5.02 20.87
N ALA A 192 -20.05 5.08 21.56
CA ALA A 192 -18.70 4.79 21.10
C ALA A 192 -18.47 3.34 20.59
N ILE A 193 -19.49 2.49 20.51
CA ILE A 193 -19.37 1.09 20.04
C ILE A 193 -19.94 0.94 18.62
N GLN A 194 -20.66 1.93 18.10
CA GLN A 194 -21.32 1.85 16.80
C GLN A 194 -20.47 2.54 15.71
N SER A 195 -20.09 1.78 14.67
CA SER A 195 -19.25 2.26 13.54
C SER A 195 -19.81 3.52 12.86
N ASN A 196 -21.14 3.65 12.80
CA ASN A 196 -21.82 4.81 12.21
C ASN A 196 -21.68 6.09 13.04
N PHE A 197 -21.45 5.99 14.35
CA PHE A 197 -21.31 7.16 15.22
C PHE A 197 -19.97 7.86 15.00
N TYR A 198 -18.85 7.13 15.03
CA TYR A 198 -17.54 7.74 14.78
C TYR A 198 -17.41 8.28 13.37
N LEU A 199 -18.04 7.62 12.39
CA LEU A 199 -18.13 8.16 11.04
C LEU A 199 -18.79 9.55 11.06
N ARG A 200 -19.95 9.66 11.71
CA ARG A 200 -20.69 10.93 11.81
C ARG A 200 -19.96 11.98 12.66
N ALA A 201 -19.31 11.58 13.74
CA ALA A 201 -18.55 12.48 14.62
C ALA A 201 -17.31 13.04 13.91
N ALA A 202 -16.59 12.21 13.14
CA ALA A 202 -15.47 12.68 12.31
C ALA A 202 -15.91 13.61 11.17
N ALA A 203 -17.12 13.42 10.63
CA ALA A 203 -17.71 14.26 9.59
C ALA A 203 -18.42 15.53 10.12
N ALA A 204 -18.76 15.55 11.42
CA ALA A 204 -19.38 16.67 12.12
C ALA A 204 -18.37 17.52 12.89
N GLY A 205 -17.18 16.97 13.19
CA GLY A 205 -16.09 17.72 13.79
C GLY A 205 -15.66 18.86 12.90
N GLU A 206 -15.51 20.05 13.49
CA GLU A 206 -14.97 21.21 12.80
C GLU A 206 -13.53 20.93 12.37
N ASN A 207 -13.16 21.41 11.19
CA ASN A 207 -11.81 21.23 10.70
C ASN A 207 -10.83 22.02 11.58
N THR A 208 -10.08 21.34 12.44
CA THR A 208 -9.01 21.99 13.18
C THR A 208 -7.75 22.06 12.33
N ALA A 209 -7.07 23.21 12.36
CA ALA A 209 -5.81 23.45 11.65
C ALA A 209 -4.78 22.29 11.76
N PRO A 210 -4.53 21.67 12.94
CA PRO A 210 -3.59 20.55 13.03
C PRO A 210 -4.07 19.31 12.28
N SER A 211 -5.37 19.03 12.28
CA SER A 211 -5.91 17.88 11.56
C SER A 211 -5.87 18.05 10.05
N GLU A 212 -6.11 19.26 9.55
CA GLU A 212 -5.96 19.57 8.12
C GLU A 212 -4.50 19.47 7.68
N ALA A 213 -3.57 20.02 8.49
CA ALA A 213 -2.15 19.93 8.21
C ALA A 213 -1.68 18.47 8.09
N LEU A 214 -2.09 17.59 9.01
CA LEU A 214 -1.77 16.15 8.95
C LEU A 214 -2.27 15.47 7.67
N LEU A 215 -3.44 15.88 7.17
CA LEU A 215 -4.01 15.32 5.93
C LEU A 215 -3.26 15.80 4.70
N TRP A 216 -2.90 17.08 4.64
CA TRP A 216 -2.05 17.60 3.59
C TRP A 216 -0.71 16.89 3.55
N VAL A 217 -0.08 16.69 4.72
CA VAL A 217 1.18 15.93 4.82
C VAL A 217 0.96 14.48 4.37
N ALA A 218 -0.10 13.80 4.80
CA ALA A 218 -0.41 12.44 4.37
C ALA A 218 -0.57 12.35 2.84
N SER A 219 -1.27 13.31 2.23
CA SER A 219 -1.44 13.40 0.79
C SER A 219 -0.12 13.62 0.04
N LEU A 220 0.73 14.54 0.49
CA LEU A 220 2.06 14.73 -0.09
C LEU A 220 2.93 13.48 0.07
N CYS A 221 2.92 12.84 1.24
CA CYS A 221 3.61 11.58 1.48
C CYS A 221 3.08 10.45 0.57
N SER A 222 1.79 10.42 0.25
CA SER A 222 1.21 9.42 -0.66
C SER A 222 1.72 9.57 -2.10
N ILE A 223 1.88 10.82 -2.57
CA ILE A 223 2.48 11.11 -3.88
C ILE A 223 3.96 10.68 -3.87
N GLY A 224 4.70 11.09 -2.83
CA GLY A 224 6.10 10.70 -2.67
C GLY A 224 6.29 9.18 -2.61
N HIS A 225 5.40 8.48 -1.91
CA HIS A 225 5.35 7.01 -1.83
C HIS A 225 5.16 6.37 -3.19
N MET A 226 4.23 6.88 -4.02
CA MET A 226 4.04 6.39 -5.37
C MET A 226 5.27 6.63 -6.23
N VAL A 227 5.79 7.86 -6.25
CA VAL A 227 6.97 8.21 -7.06
C VAL A 227 8.16 7.36 -6.65
N PHE A 228 8.40 7.19 -5.35
CA PHE A 228 9.45 6.31 -4.84
C PHE A 228 9.23 4.86 -5.30
N GLY A 229 8.00 4.37 -5.27
CA GLY A 229 7.66 3.05 -5.80
C GLY A 229 7.95 2.90 -7.29
N ILE A 230 7.59 3.89 -8.12
CA ILE A 230 7.90 3.90 -9.55
C ILE A 230 9.41 3.77 -9.73
N LEU A 231 10.20 4.60 -9.03
CA LEU A 231 11.67 4.59 -9.11
C LEU A 231 12.26 3.25 -8.69
N VAL A 232 11.82 2.70 -7.56
CA VAL A 232 12.31 1.41 -7.04
C VAL A 232 11.98 0.29 -8.01
N LEU A 233 10.71 0.14 -8.40
CA LEU A 233 10.25 -1.02 -9.17
C LEU A 233 10.65 -0.96 -10.64
N SER A 234 10.69 0.22 -11.28
CA SER A 234 11.18 0.35 -12.67
C SER A 234 12.68 0.12 -12.79
N SER A 235 13.43 0.29 -11.69
CA SER A 235 14.87 0.06 -11.66
C SER A 235 15.27 -1.41 -11.55
N LEU A 236 14.32 -2.33 -11.32
CA LEU A 236 14.64 -3.75 -11.15
C LEU A 236 14.99 -4.37 -12.51
N VAL A 237 16.16 -4.98 -12.58
CA VAL A 237 16.65 -5.73 -13.76
C VAL A 237 16.69 -7.23 -13.48
N PHE A 238 16.83 -8.03 -14.55
CA PHE A 238 16.90 -9.50 -14.53
C PHE A 238 15.61 -10.21 -14.10
N ILE A 239 14.46 -9.58 -14.31
CA ILE A 239 13.14 -10.20 -14.14
C ILE A 239 12.42 -10.26 -15.48
N SER A 240 11.89 -11.44 -15.83
CA SER A 240 11.10 -11.59 -17.04
C SER A 240 9.75 -10.88 -16.93
N ALA A 241 9.14 -10.50 -18.06
CA ALA A 241 7.84 -9.83 -18.04
C ALA A 241 6.73 -10.72 -17.43
N SER A 242 6.80 -12.04 -17.61
CA SER A 242 5.86 -12.99 -17.03
C SER A 242 5.98 -13.08 -15.51
N GLU A 243 7.21 -13.15 -14.97
CA GLU A 243 7.44 -13.12 -13.53
C GLU A 243 7.03 -11.76 -12.92
N ALA A 244 7.34 -10.66 -13.61
CA ALA A 244 6.90 -9.33 -13.19
C ALA A 244 5.37 -9.22 -13.09
N PHE A 245 4.65 -9.83 -14.02
CA PHE A 245 3.19 -9.90 -13.97
C PHE A 245 2.68 -10.73 -12.78
N GLN A 246 3.30 -11.88 -12.49
CA GLN A 246 2.95 -12.68 -11.32
C GLN A 246 3.15 -11.88 -10.02
N VAL A 247 4.30 -11.22 -9.90
CA VAL A 247 4.59 -10.33 -8.78
C VAL A 247 3.51 -9.24 -8.70
N PHE A 248 3.20 -8.56 -9.80
CA PHE A 248 2.13 -7.56 -9.86
C PHE A 248 0.80 -8.11 -9.33
N ALA A 249 0.35 -9.26 -9.82
CA ALA A 249 -0.91 -9.88 -9.42
C ALA A 249 -0.96 -10.17 -7.92
N MET A 250 0.15 -10.63 -7.33
CA MET A 250 0.21 -10.89 -5.89
C MET A 250 0.14 -9.61 -5.05
N TYR A 251 0.84 -8.55 -5.46
CA TYR A 251 0.71 -7.25 -4.79
C TYR A 251 -0.71 -6.67 -4.94
N ALA A 252 -1.35 -6.86 -6.11
CA ALA A 252 -2.72 -6.46 -6.34
C ALA A 252 -3.70 -7.24 -5.46
N ALA A 253 -3.47 -8.54 -5.24
CA ALA A 253 -4.25 -9.35 -4.32
C ALA A 253 -4.14 -8.83 -2.88
N SER A 254 -2.93 -8.50 -2.39
CA SER A 254 -2.76 -7.87 -1.07
C SER A 254 -3.50 -6.52 -0.98
N ALA A 255 -3.32 -5.64 -1.96
CA ALA A 255 -3.99 -4.34 -1.99
C ALA A 255 -5.53 -4.47 -2.01
N GLY A 256 -6.04 -5.40 -2.82
CA GLY A 256 -7.46 -5.70 -2.92
C GLY A 256 -8.02 -6.28 -1.63
N LEU A 257 -7.32 -7.23 -0.99
CA LEU A 257 -7.68 -7.76 0.33
C LEU A 257 -7.66 -6.69 1.42
N CYS A 258 -6.75 -5.73 1.34
CA CYS A 258 -6.68 -4.63 2.31
C CYS A 258 -7.79 -3.60 2.13
N ARG A 259 -8.30 -3.42 0.90
CA ARG A 259 -9.42 -2.51 0.61
C ARG A 259 -10.79 -3.15 0.82
N HIS A 260 -10.98 -4.35 0.28
CA HIS A 260 -12.22 -5.12 0.34
C HIS A 260 -12.26 -6.13 1.48
N GLY A 261 -11.26 -6.09 2.36
CA GLY A 261 -11.31 -6.83 3.62
C GLY A 261 -12.58 -6.48 4.38
N PRO A 262 -13.01 -7.30 5.36
CA PRO A 262 -14.38 -7.29 5.90
C PRO A 262 -14.74 -6.02 6.72
N SER A 263 -13.95 -4.96 6.61
CA SER A 263 -14.26 -3.59 7.01
C SER A 263 -15.05 -2.78 5.98
N SER A 264 -15.22 -3.26 4.75
CA SER A 264 -16.04 -2.60 3.70
C SER A 264 -17.49 -3.10 3.60
N GLU A 265 -17.95 -3.93 4.55
CA GLU A 265 -19.31 -4.50 4.59
C GLU A 265 -20.09 -4.12 5.85
#